data_AF-A0A519YQU6-F1
#
_entry.id   AF-A0A519YQU6-F1
#
_cell.length_a   1.000
_cell.length_b   1.000
_cell.length_c   1.000
_cell.angle_alpha   90.00
_cell.angle_beta   90.00
_cell.angle_gamma   90.00
#
_symmetry.space_group_name_H-M   'P 1'
#
loop_
_entity.id
_entity.type
_entity.pdbx_description
1 polymer ?
#
loop_
_entity_poly.entity_id
_entity_poly.type
_entity_poly.pdbx_seq_one_letter_code
_entity_poly.pdbx_strand_id
1 'polypeptide(L)'
;MSITNSGNVGIGTDQPNVDAALHLHVQNEKGFLVTGSTNGFNTYPDLGAGSRMMFYPGKGAFRAGMVTGTGWNNASVGLYSVGMGLNTTASGGYSTALGSSTIASGPIS
;
A
#
# COMPACT_ATOMS: atom_id res chain seq x y z
N MET A 1 -10.32 -0.92 20.30
CA MET A 1 -11.08 0.08 19.53
C MET A 1 -11.45 1.17 20.50
N SER A 2 -10.91 2.38 20.32
CA SER A 2 -11.29 3.57 21.08
C SER A 2 -11.96 4.56 20.11
N ILE A 3 -13.10 5.11 20.52
CA ILE A 3 -13.81 6.18 19.82
C ILE A 3 -13.69 7.39 20.72
N THR A 4 -13.05 8.46 20.25
CA THR A 4 -12.99 9.72 21.02
C THR A 4 -14.26 10.53 20.79
N ASN A 5 -14.60 11.45 21.70
CA ASN A 5 -15.74 12.36 21.54
C ASN A 5 -15.63 13.29 20.31
N SER A 6 -14.52 13.22 19.58
CA SER A 6 -14.25 13.95 18.32
C SER A 6 -14.58 13.11 17.07
N GLY A 7 -15.02 11.85 17.21
CA GLY A 7 -15.42 10.99 16.10
C GLY A 7 -14.30 10.16 15.45
N ASN A 8 -13.08 10.21 16.00
CA ASN A 8 -11.94 9.47 15.44
C ASN A 8 -11.89 8.04 15.98
N VAL A 9 -11.68 7.05 15.10
CA VAL A 9 -11.57 5.62 15.45
C VAL A 9 -10.11 5.17 15.43
N GLY A 10 -9.58 4.77 16.59
CA GLY A 10 -8.28 4.12 16.72
C GLY A 10 -8.39 2.59 16.71
N ILE A 11 -7.66 1.93 15.82
CA ILE A 11 -7.47 0.46 15.83
C ILE A 11 -5.98 0.20 16.12
N GLY A 12 -5.66 -0.20 17.35
CA GLY A 12 -4.28 -0.53 17.78
C GLY A 12 -3.44 0.65 18.30
N THR A 13 -4.05 1.80 18.62
CA THR A 13 -3.39 2.96 19.24
C THR A 13 -4.35 3.73 20.16
N ASP A 14 -3.83 4.30 21.25
CA ASP A 14 -4.60 5.07 22.24
C ASP A 14 -4.56 6.58 21.99
N GLN A 15 -3.82 7.02 20.97
CA GLN A 15 -3.71 8.42 20.54
C GLN A 15 -3.99 8.51 19.02
N PRO A 16 -5.27 8.46 18.59
CA PRO A 16 -5.62 8.61 17.18
C PRO A 16 -5.16 9.97 16.65
N ASN A 17 -4.40 10.00 15.54
CA ASN A 17 -3.95 11.25 14.92
C ASN A 17 -5.17 12.09 14.48
N VAL A 18 -5.19 13.38 14.81
CA VAL A 18 -6.29 14.31 14.50
C VAL A 18 -6.51 14.51 13.00
N ASP A 19 -5.50 14.23 12.18
CA ASP A 19 -5.56 14.29 10.71
C ASP A 19 -5.87 12.92 10.06
N ALA A 20 -6.10 11.87 10.86
CA ALA A 20 -6.39 10.53 10.33
C ALA A 20 -7.78 10.46 9.70
N ALA A 21 -7.86 10.62 8.38
CA ALA A 21 -9.10 10.58 7.62
C ALA A 21 -9.42 9.18 7.04
N LEU A 22 -9.40 8.10 7.84
CA LEU A 22 -9.99 6.85 7.35
C LEU A 22 -11.50 7.05 7.23
N HIS A 23 -11.93 7.36 6.00
CA HIS A 23 -13.30 7.66 5.70
C HIS A 23 -13.94 6.45 5.00
N LEU A 24 -14.57 5.56 5.77
CA LEU A 24 -15.60 4.65 5.25
C LEU A 24 -16.95 5.28 5.57
N HIS A 25 -17.49 6.04 4.63
CA HIS A 25 -18.77 6.71 4.80
C HIS A 25 -19.64 6.45 3.58
N VAL A 26 -20.81 5.87 3.81
CA VAL A 26 -21.84 5.67 2.81
C VAL A 26 -22.78 6.86 2.93
N GLN A 27 -22.67 7.86 2.05
CA GLN A 27 -23.75 8.63 1.38
C GLN A 27 -23.18 9.69 0.40
N ASN A 28 -23.89 9.82 -0.73
CA ASN A 28 -23.85 10.77 -1.86
C ASN A 28 -22.56 11.16 -2.62
N GLU A 29 -21.33 11.02 -2.11
CA GLU A 29 -20.09 11.12 -2.94
C GLU A 29 -18.86 10.56 -2.20
N LYS A 30 -18.78 9.26 -1.87
CA LYS A 30 -17.65 8.74 -1.07
C LYS A 30 -17.16 7.35 -1.49
N GLY A 31 -15.85 7.15 -1.41
CA GLY A 31 -15.11 5.91 -1.66
C GLY A 31 -13.92 5.73 -0.69
N PHE A 32 -13.05 4.75 -0.92
CA PHE A 32 -11.86 4.51 -0.11
C PHE A 32 -10.74 5.50 -0.47
N LEU A 33 -10.39 6.42 0.44
CA LEU A 33 -9.32 7.39 0.24
C LEU A 33 -8.13 7.06 1.15
N VAL A 34 -6.96 6.87 0.55
CA VAL A 34 -5.68 6.69 1.25
C VAL A 34 -4.71 7.74 0.71
N THR A 35 -4.28 8.67 1.56
CA THR A 35 -3.36 9.77 1.22
C THR A 35 -2.03 9.60 1.95
N GLY A 36 -0.99 10.25 1.42
CA GLY A 36 0.32 10.37 2.07
C GLY A 36 1.28 11.15 1.18
N SER A 37 2.38 11.65 1.76
CA SER A 37 3.38 12.41 1.03
C SER A 37 4.29 11.48 0.22
N THR A 38 4.41 11.74 -1.09
CA THR A 38 5.34 11.05 -2.00
C THR A 38 6.81 11.38 -1.73
N ASN A 39 7.10 12.34 -0.84
CA ASN A 39 8.41 13.01 -0.79
C ASN A 39 9.23 12.70 0.48
N GLY A 40 8.73 11.85 1.39
CA GLY A 40 9.35 11.68 2.72
C GLY A 40 9.83 10.27 3.07
N PHE A 41 9.23 9.22 2.50
CA PHE A 41 9.44 7.86 2.97
C PHE A 41 9.54 6.88 1.80
N ASN A 42 10.77 6.66 1.31
CA ASN A 42 11.13 5.58 0.38
C ASN A 42 11.03 4.17 1.00
N THR A 43 10.45 4.06 2.20
CA THR A 43 10.40 2.83 2.99
C THR A 43 9.03 2.19 2.83
N TYR A 44 9.01 1.02 2.20
CA TYR A 44 7.87 0.12 2.12
C TYR A 44 8.12 -1.03 3.12
N PRO A 45 7.10 -1.56 3.82
CA PRO A 45 7.34 -2.53 4.89
C PRO A 45 7.77 -3.90 4.35
N ASP A 46 8.77 -4.51 5.01
CA ASP A 46 9.30 -5.84 4.71
C ASP A 46 8.49 -6.92 5.44
N LEU A 47 7.28 -7.18 4.94
CA LEU A 47 6.33 -8.08 5.59
C LEU A 47 6.50 -9.57 5.23
N GLY A 48 7.50 -9.94 4.42
CA GLY A 48 7.77 -11.34 4.05
C GLY A 48 6.62 -12.00 3.30
N ALA A 49 6.41 -13.32 3.45
CA ALA A 49 5.32 -14.02 2.77
C ALA A 49 3.92 -13.66 3.31
N GLY A 50 2.88 -13.80 2.49
CA GLY A 50 1.49 -13.66 2.89
C GLY A 50 0.55 -13.13 1.79
N SER A 51 -0.74 -13.29 2.04
CA SER A 51 -1.81 -12.71 1.22
C SER A 51 -2.22 -11.34 1.78
N ARG A 52 -2.35 -10.33 0.92
CA ARG A 52 -2.70 -8.97 1.32
C ARG A 52 -3.09 -8.08 0.14
N MET A 53 -3.82 -7.02 0.47
CA MET A 53 -4.06 -5.86 -0.37
C MET A 53 -3.42 -4.64 0.32
N MET A 54 -2.57 -3.90 -0.39
CA MET A 54 -1.81 -2.79 0.17
C MET A 54 -1.66 -1.67 -0.85
N PHE A 55 -2.13 -0.47 -0.53
CA PHE A 55 -1.68 0.76 -1.17
C PHE A 55 -0.75 1.49 -0.21
N TYR A 56 0.45 1.83 -0.67
CA TYR A 56 1.47 2.50 0.15
C TYR A 56 1.82 3.87 -0.44
N PRO A 57 1.23 4.96 0.09
CA PRO A 57 1.38 6.31 -0.46
C PRO A 57 2.83 6.80 -0.58
N GLY A 58 3.71 6.43 0.35
CA GLY A 58 5.12 6.85 0.33
C GLY A 58 5.87 6.40 -0.93
N LYS A 59 5.42 5.31 -1.56
CA LYS A 59 5.91 4.87 -2.87
C LYS A 59 4.87 5.05 -3.98
N GLY A 60 3.66 5.51 -3.70
CA GLY A 60 2.53 5.44 -4.63
C GLY A 60 2.27 4.02 -5.17
N ALA A 61 2.64 2.98 -4.42
CA ALA A 61 2.66 1.61 -4.89
C ALA A 61 1.42 0.82 -4.45
N PHE A 62 0.89 -0.01 -5.35
CA PHE A 62 -0.26 -0.89 -5.08
C PHE A 62 0.13 -2.37 -5.18
N ARG A 63 -0.31 -3.18 -4.21
CA ARG A 63 -0.15 -4.63 -4.17
C ARG A 63 -1.48 -5.33 -3.84
N ALA A 64 -1.81 -6.42 -4.52
CA ALA A 64 -2.97 -7.25 -4.18
C ALA A 64 -2.77 -8.71 -4.60
N GLY A 65 -3.08 -9.67 -3.71
CA GLY A 65 -2.85 -11.10 -3.96
C GLY A 65 -1.93 -11.73 -2.92
N MET A 66 -1.06 -12.65 -3.33
CA MET A 66 -0.20 -13.44 -2.44
C MET A 66 1.25 -13.41 -2.89
N VAL A 67 2.17 -13.36 -1.93
CA VAL A 67 3.60 -13.59 -2.17
C VAL A 67 4.12 -14.66 -1.20
N THR A 68 4.93 -15.59 -1.68
CA THR A 68 5.49 -16.69 -0.89
C THR A 68 6.89 -16.39 -0.36
N GLY A 69 7.47 -15.27 -0.77
CA GLY A 69 8.80 -14.82 -0.36
C GLY A 69 8.85 -13.31 -0.16
N THR A 70 9.95 -12.67 -0.59
CA THR A 70 10.23 -11.25 -0.37
C THR A 70 9.87 -10.35 -1.56
N GLY A 71 9.15 -10.85 -2.56
CA GLY A 71 8.83 -10.11 -3.79
C GLY A 71 8.06 -8.80 -3.58
N TRP A 72 7.46 -8.59 -2.40
CA TRP A 72 6.81 -7.33 -2.00
C TRP A 72 7.51 -6.63 -0.82
N ASN A 73 8.77 -6.96 -0.55
CA ASN A 73 9.61 -6.18 0.36
C ASN A 73 10.09 -4.89 -0.32
N ASN A 74 10.64 -3.97 0.47
CA ASN A 74 11.01 -2.63 0.05
C ASN A 74 11.81 -2.58 -1.25
N ALA A 75 12.84 -3.42 -1.36
CA ALA A 75 13.71 -3.48 -2.54
C ALA A 75 12.98 -3.95 -3.82
N SER A 76 11.88 -4.68 -3.66
CA SER A 76 11.09 -5.26 -4.75
C SER A 76 9.85 -4.43 -5.12
N VAL A 77 9.74 -3.23 -4.55
CA VAL A 77 8.65 -2.29 -4.80
C VAL A 77 9.19 -0.99 -5.36
N GLY A 78 8.98 -0.76 -6.65
CA GLY A 78 9.32 0.48 -7.32
C GLY A 78 8.36 1.62 -6.96
N LEU A 79 8.81 2.86 -7.15
CA LEU A 79 7.95 4.04 -7.06
C LEU A 79 6.84 3.93 -8.11
N TYR A 80 5.62 4.30 -7.73
CA TYR A 80 4.40 4.27 -8.55
C TYR A 80 4.08 2.91 -9.18
N SER A 81 4.58 1.81 -8.59
CA SER A 81 4.44 0.47 -9.17
C SER A 81 3.14 -0.23 -8.80
N VAL A 82 2.62 -1.06 -9.70
CA VAL A 82 1.45 -1.93 -9.49
C VAL A 82 1.86 -3.39 -9.57
N GLY A 83 1.53 -4.19 -8.56
CA GLY A 83 1.76 -5.63 -8.55
C GLY A 83 0.52 -6.38 -8.10
N MET A 84 -0.09 -7.23 -8.95
CA MET A 84 -1.29 -7.98 -8.55
C MET A 84 -1.27 -9.43 -9.03
N GLY A 85 -1.62 -10.36 -8.13
CA GLY A 85 -1.63 -11.80 -8.38
C GLY A 85 -0.72 -12.58 -7.44
N LEU A 86 -0.15 -13.69 -7.91
CA LEU A 86 0.72 -14.58 -7.13
C LEU A 86 2.18 -14.30 -7.46
N ASN A 87 3.02 -14.04 -6.46
CA ASN A 87 4.48 -13.92 -6.62
C ASN A 87 4.93 -12.88 -7.65
N THR A 88 4.21 -11.77 -7.79
CA THR A 88 4.61 -10.66 -8.68
C THR A 88 5.75 -9.84 -8.07
N THR A 89 6.62 -9.30 -8.93
CA THR A 89 7.67 -8.36 -8.55
C THR A 89 7.62 -7.15 -9.48
N ALA A 90 7.28 -5.98 -8.97
CA ALA A 90 7.22 -4.71 -9.71
C ALA A 90 8.22 -3.73 -9.08
N SER A 91 9.51 -3.93 -9.34
CA SER A 91 10.62 -3.20 -8.73
C SER A 91 11.06 -1.97 -9.54
N GLY A 92 10.72 -1.92 -10.83
CA GLY A 92 10.96 -0.72 -11.66
C GLY A 92 10.06 0.44 -11.25
N GLY A 93 10.54 1.68 -11.40
CA GLY A 93 9.68 2.86 -11.28
C GLY A 93 8.57 2.82 -12.34
N TYR A 94 7.34 3.18 -11.97
CA TYR A 94 6.15 3.17 -12.83
C TYR A 94 5.80 1.79 -13.43
N SER A 95 6.37 0.70 -12.89
CA SER A 95 6.19 -0.65 -13.43
C SER A 95 4.84 -1.27 -13.08
N THR A 96 4.37 -2.19 -13.95
CA THR A 96 3.14 -2.98 -13.72
C THR A 96 3.45 -4.47 -13.90
N ALA A 97 3.21 -5.29 -12.87
CA ALA A 97 3.34 -6.75 -12.92
C ALA A 97 2.02 -7.42 -12.49
N LEU A 98 1.35 -8.11 -13.42
CA LEU A 98 0.05 -8.75 -13.20
C LEU A 98 0.12 -10.25 -13.50
N GLY A 99 -0.56 -11.08 -12.72
CA GLY A 99 -0.65 -12.53 -12.93
C GLY A 99 0.21 -13.34 -11.95
N SER A 100 0.75 -14.48 -12.41
CA SER A 100 1.57 -15.36 -11.57
C SER A 100 3.04 -15.27 -11.97
N SER A 101 3.91 -15.00 -10.99
CA SER A 101 5.37 -14.94 -11.15
C SER A 101 5.87 -13.90 -12.17
N THR A 102 5.07 -12.86 -12.45
CA THR A 102 5.43 -11.78 -13.37
C THR A 102 6.46 -10.83 -12.72
N ILE A 103 7.51 -10.47 -13.47
CA ILE A 103 8.58 -9.56 -13.03
C ILE A 103 8.64 -8.36 -13.97
N ALA A 104 8.49 -7.15 -13.41
CA ALA A 104 8.67 -5.87 -14.10
C ALA A 104 9.73 -5.05 -13.34
N SER A 105 10.98 -5.16 -13.77
CA SER A 105 12.16 -4.58 -13.10
C SER A 105 12.98 -3.64 -13.98
N GLY A 106 12.45 -3.24 -15.14
CA GLY A 106 13.14 -2.36 -16.07
C GLY A 106 13.37 -0.95 -15.48
N PRO A 107 14.46 -0.26 -15.88
CA PRO A 107 14.67 1.13 -15.51
C PRO A 107 13.63 2.04 -16.16
N ILE A 108 13.48 3.25 -15.60
CA ILE A 108 12.58 4.29 -16.14
C ILE A 108 13.10 4.72 -17.52
N SER A 109 12.23 4.80 -18.53
CA SER A 109 12.55 5.33 -19.87
C SER A 109 11.89 6.67 -20.11
#